data_AF-A0A7K2LWA5-F1
#
_entry.id   AF-A0A7K2LWA5-F1
#
_cell.length_a   1.000
_cell.length_b   1.000
_cell.length_c   1.000
_cell.angle_alpha   90.00
_cell.angle_beta   90.00
_cell.angle_gamma   90.00
#
_symmetry.space_group_name_H-M   'P 1'
#
loop_
_entity.id
_entity.type
_entity.pdbx_description
1 polymer ?
#
loop_
_entity_poly.entity_id
_entity_poly.type
_entity_poly.pdbx_seq_one_letter_code
_entity_poly.pdbx_strand_id
1 'polypeptide(L)'
;MRRSLPLVLLAACLALTACGPGPGPRAADPRSLPSGDPRYRPLDAYDTTDAEAAVLGEARWTLAKECMRGLGFDSLRKLKVRPAPPWPRRPAGTGVLTLEVVVSDEFRYGVQDPEQAAAHGYRSPAAEDARHRPRRQWTLPEYLALTGDFVGDDPRTVHGHPIPARGCLGQAERRLHGGVDPRDRTDPVRTLSDRALREARQDPAWKSADRAWSACMRAAGYGYATPQDAQEGRDRREAELKQRLSGGPDADGPTGQEKRAATADARCKQRTGYVRAVHAVDVRVQARLVAGHRGELERQRARVREAVRTARAVLESR
;
A
#
# COMPACT_ATOMS: atom_id res chain seq x y z
N MET A 1 -54.05 -66.15 4.22
CA MET A 1 -54.78 -65.07 3.49
C MET A 1 -55.00 -63.97 4.51
N ARG A 2 -54.44 -62.75 4.48
CA ARG A 2 -53.98 -61.77 3.47
C ARG A 2 -52.72 -61.06 4.04
N ARG A 3 -51.53 -61.11 3.41
CA ARG A 3 -50.87 -60.08 2.55
C ARG A 3 -51.11 -58.61 3.00
N SER A 4 -50.13 -57.95 3.63
CA SER A 4 -49.10 -57.01 3.06
C SER A 4 -49.72 -55.64 2.65
N LEU A 5 -49.22 -54.43 2.93
CA LEU A 5 -47.86 -53.86 3.07
C LEU A 5 -47.92 -52.53 3.89
N PRO A 6 -46.76 -51.93 4.25
CA PRO A 6 -46.59 -50.86 5.23
C PRO A 6 -46.64 -49.45 4.62
N LEU A 7 -47.04 -48.44 5.41
CA LEU A 7 -46.88 -47.04 5.04
C LEU A 7 -45.66 -46.46 5.77
N VAL A 8 -44.68 -46.09 4.97
CA VAL A 8 -43.42 -45.44 5.35
C VAL A 8 -43.71 -44.02 5.86
N LEU A 9 -43.38 -43.76 7.12
CA LEU A 9 -43.27 -42.42 7.69
C LEU A 9 -41.98 -41.77 7.18
N LEU A 10 -42.09 -40.97 6.12
CA LEU A 10 -41.02 -40.11 5.64
C LEU A 10 -40.96 -38.85 6.51
N ALA A 11 -39.98 -38.82 7.41
CA ALA A 11 -39.56 -37.63 8.13
C ALA A 11 -38.96 -36.62 7.13
N ALA A 12 -39.63 -35.48 6.93
CA ALA A 12 -39.10 -34.38 6.16
C ALA A 12 -38.09 -33.60 7.03
N CYS A 13 -36.80 -33.89 6.83
CA CYS A 13 -35.70 -33.10 7.38
C CYS A 13 -35.71 -31.68 6.79
N LEU A 14 -35.93 -30.68 7.64
CA LEU A 14 -35.56 -29.29 7.35
C LEU A 14 -34.03 -29.17 7.31
N ALA A 15 -33.46 -29.10 6.11
CA ALA A 15 -32.09 -28.68 5.88
C ALA A 15 -32.10 -27.35 5.10
N LEU A 16 -32.22 -26.23 5.82
CA LEU A 16 -31.90 -24.90 5.29
C LEU A 16 -30.38 -24.74 5.30
N THR A 17 -29.73 -25.15 4.22
CA THR A 17 -28.34 -24.82 3.92
C THR A 17 -28.25 -23.38 3.43
N ALA A 18 -28.28 -22.42 4.37
CA ALA A 18 -27.92 -21.04 4.08
C ALA A 18 -26.39 -20.92 4.01
N CYS A 19 -25.83 -21.07 2.81
CA CYS A 19 -24.46 -20.63 2.52
C CYS A 19 -24.40 -19.11 2.66
N GLY A 20 -23.70 -18.64 3.69
CA GLY A 20 -23.47 -17.22 3.94
C GLY A 20 -22.48 -16.59 2.96
N PRO A 21 -22.59 -15.27 2.72
CA PRO A 21 -21.43 -14.46 2.39
C PRO A 21 -20.77 -14.06 3.72
N GLY A 22 -19.61 -14.63 4.02
CA GLY A 22 -18.76 -14.08 5.08
C GLY A 22 -18.45 -12.61 4.78
N PRO A 23 -18.31 -11.74 5.80
CA PRO A 23 -17.90 -10.37 5.58
C PRO A 23 -16.42 -10.38 5.16
N GLY A 24 -16.16 -10.48 3.86
CA GLY A 24 -14.90 -9.99 3.31
C GLY A 24 -14.78 -8.50 3.64
N PRO A 25 -13.58 -7.95 3.87
CA PRO A 25 -13.41 -6.53 4.07
C PRO A 25 -14.00 -5.82 2.84
N ARG A 26 -15.13 -5.14 3.05
CA ARG A 26 -15.72 -4.27 2.04
C ARG A 26 -14.67 -3.19 1.76
N ALA A 27 -14.12 -3.19 0.55
CA ALA A 27 -13.50 -2.00 0.01
C ALA A 27 -14.54 -0.88 0.13
N ALA A 28 -14.25 0.13 0.96
CA ALA A 28 -15.16 1.25 1.14
C ALA A 28 -15.35 1.94 -0.21
N ASP A 29 -16.60 2.13 -0.63
CA ASP A 29 -16.94 3.04 -1.70
C ASP A 29 -16.42 4.44 -1.27
N PRO A 30 -15.52 5.11 -2.03
CA PRO A 30 -14.92 6.37 -1.62
C PRO A 30 -15.90 7.56 -1.56
N ARG A 31 -17.21 7.31 -1.69
CA ARG A 31 -18.23 8.34 -1.54
C ARG A 31 -18.39 8.72 -0.06
N SER A 32 -17.69 9.81 0.26
CA SER A 32 -18.02 10.75 1.32
C SER A 32 -17.88 10.20 2.73
N LEU A 33 -16.64 9.93 3.14
CA LEU A 33 -16.34 9.91 4.57
C LEU A 33 -16.78 11.26 5.17
N PRO A 34 -17.51 11.28 6.30
CA PRO A 34 -17.84 12.52 6.98
C PRO A 34 -16.56 13.31 7.29
N SER A 35 -16.61 14.64 7.25
CA SER A 35 -15.44 15.48 7.53
C SER A 35 -14.84 15.30 8.94
N GLY A 36 -15.57 14.62 9.84
CA GLY A 36 -15.12 14.24 11.18
C GLY A 36 -14.52 12.83 11.28
N ASP A 37 -14.52 12.02 10.22
CA ASP A 37 -13.86 10.71 10.19
C ASP A 37 -12.34 10.92 10.07
N PRO A 38 -11.50 10.32 10.93
CA PRO A 38 -10.04 10.46 10.87
C PRO A 38 -9.39 9.92 9.59
N ARG A 39 -10.16 9.23 8.73
CA ARG A 39 -9.75 8.78 7.40
C ARG A 39 -10.09 9.81 6.31
N TYR A 40 -10.96 10.78 6.57
CA TYR A 40 -11.35 11.78 5.58
C TYR A 40 -10.19 12.76 5.30
N ARG A 41 -9.78 12.88 4.05
CA ARG A 41 -8.79 13.88 3.63
C ARG A 41 -9.21 14.52 2.30
N PRO A 42 -9.21 15.86 2.20
CA PRO A 42 -9.65 16.54 0.99
C PRO A 42 -8.91 16.15 -0.30
N LEU A 43 -7.61 15.84 -0.20
CA LEU A 43 -6.81 15.48 -1.38
C LEU A 43 -7.14 14.08 -1.92
N ASP A 44 -7.64 13.15 -1.08
CA ASP A 44 -7.98 11.78 -1.48
C ASP A 44 -9.07 11.74 -2.56
N ALA A 45 -9.91 12.78 -2.66
CA ALA A 45 -10.92 12.91 -3.71
C ALA A 45 -10.33 13.02 -5.13
N TYR A 46 -9.05 13.36 -5.23
CA TYR A 46 -8.32 13.56 -6.49
C TYR A 46 -7.34 12.42 -6.80
N ASP A 47 -7.11 11.52 -5.85
CA ASP A 47 -6.22 10.37 -6.01
C ASP A 47 -6.87 9.24 -6.82
N THR A 48 -6.09 8.22 -7.13
CA THR A 48 -6.55 6.95 -7.69
C THR A 48 -7.13 6.10 -6.57
N THR A 49 -8.38 5.68 -6.72
CA THR A 49 -9.03 4.81 -5.72
C THR A 49 -8.52 3.36 -5.81
N ASP A 50 -8.67 2.56 -4.75
CA ASP A 50 -8.26 1.15 -4.76
C ASP A 50 -8.90 0.34 -5.89
N ALA A 51 -10.18 0.59 -6.16
CA ALA A 51 -10.91 -0.06 -7.25
C ALA A 51 -10.34 0.32 -8.63
N GLU A 52 -9.94 1.57 -8.81
CA GLU A 52 -9.31 2.04 -10.03
C GLU A 52 -7.88 1.50 -10.18
N ALA A 53 -7.10 1.49 -9.10
CA ALA A 53 -5.77 0.91 -9.07
C ALA A 53 -5.80 -0.59 -9.39
N ALA A 54 -6.82 -1.32 -8.92
CA ALA A 54 -7.01 -2.73 -9.27
C ALA A 54 -7.26 -2.94 -10.77
N VAL A 55 -8.13 -2.12 -11.38
CA VAL A 55 -8.42 -2.17 -12.83
C VAL A 55 -7.19 -1.80 -13.66
N LEU A 56 -6.49 -0.73 -13.28
CA LEU A 56 -5.23 -0.31 -13.93
C LEU A 56 -4.16 -1.41 -13.83
N GLY A 57 -4.00 -1.99 -12.64
CA GLY A 57 -3.04 -3.07 -12.40
C GLY A 57 -3.32 -4.32 -13.24
N GLU A 58 -4.58 -4.74 -13.33
CA GLU A 58 -4.97 -5.90 -14.13
C GLU A 58 -4.73 -5.65 -15.63
N ALA A 59 -5.10 -4.48 -16.14
CA ALA A 59 -4.87 -4.10 -17.53
C ALA A 59 -3.37 -3.97 -17.85
N ARG A 60 -2.59 -3.40 -16.93
CA ARG A 60 -1.13 -3.28 -17.08
C ARG A 60 -0.47 -4.65 -17.21
N TRP A 61 -0.80 -5.57 -16.31
CA TRP A 61 -0.26 -6.93 -16.37
C TRP A 61 -0.75 -7.72 -17.57
N THR A 62 -1.95 -7.40 -18.05
CA THR A 62 -2.49 -7.95 -19.30
C THR A 62 -1.63 -7.59 -20.50
N LEU A 63 -1.38 -6.31 -20.70
CA LEU A 63 -0.52 -5.79 -21.77
C LEU A 63 0.93 -6.26 -21.59
N ALA A 64 1.44 -6.25 -20.37
CA ALA A 64 2.81 -6.72 -20.10
C ALA A 64 2.98 -8.20 -20.45
N LYS A 65 1.97 -9.05 -20.17
CA LYS A 65 1.99 -10.47 -20.56
C LYS A 65 2.07 -10.65 -22.07
N GLU A 66 1.39 -9.81 -22.85
CA GLU A 66 1.45 -9.83 -24.33
C GLU A 66 2.83 -9.41 -24.84
N CYS A 67 3.38 -8.31 -24.30
CA CYS A 67 4.75 -7.89 -24.59
C CYS A 67 5.78 -8.98 -24.28
N MET A 68 5.68 -9.60 -23.10
CA MET A 68 6.60 -10.67 -22.68
C MET A 68 6.56 -11.87 -23.64
N ARG A 69 5.38 -12.21 -24.16
CA ARG A 69 5.24 -13.26 -25.19
C ARG A 69 5.94 -12.86 -26.50
N GLY A 70 5.84 -11.58 -26.90
CA GLY A 70 6.57 -11.04 -28.04
C GLY A 70 8.09 -11.09 -27.87
N LEU A 71 8.58 -11.06 -26.63
CA LEU A 71 9.99 -11.24 -26.28
C LEU A 71 10.40 -12.72 -26.09
N GLY A 72 9.53 -13.68 -26.44
CA GLY A 72 9.83 -15.11 -26.39
C GLY A 72 9.62 -15.79 -25.03
N PHE A 73 8.98 -15.14 -24.05
CA PHE A 73 8.66 -15.75 -22.75
C PHE A 73 7.32 -16.50 -22.76
N ASP A 74 7.23 -17.58 -23.54
CA ASP A 74 5.99 -18.38 -23.66
C ASP A 74 5.50 -19.00 -22.36
N SER A 75 6.41 -19.26 -21.41
CA SER A 75 6.09 -19.77 -20.06
C SER A 75 5.13 -18.84 -19.29
N LEU A 76 5.09 -17.54 -19.63
CA LEU A 76 4.23 -16.55 -19.00
C LEU A 76 2.81 -16.49 -19.58
N ARG A 77 2.50 -17.27 -20.62
CA ARG A 77 1.15 -17.34 -21.20
C ARG A 77 0.07 -17.66 -20.17
N LYS A 78 0.39 -18.54 -19.21
CA LYS A 78 -0.50 -18.99 -18.13
C LYS A 78 -0.43 -18.10 -16.87
N LEU A 79 0.29 -16.98 -16.91
CA LEU A 79 0.35 -16.04 -15.79
C LEU A 79 -1.06 -15.50 -15.49
N LYS A 80 -1.53 -15.73 -14.27
CA LYS A 80 -2.75 -15.13 -13.74
C LYS A 80 -2.50 -13.65 -13.49
N VAL A 81 -3.33 -12.80 -14.08
CA VAL A 81 -3.22 -11.34 -13.95
C VAL A 81 -4.32 -10.74 -13.05
N ARG A 82 -5.22 -11.59 -12.53
CA ARG A 82 -6.26 -11.23 -11.58
C ARG A 82 -6.16 -12.12 -10.33
N PRO A 83 -5.95 -11.54 -9.13
CA PRO A 83 -5.56 -10.15 -8.93
C PRO A 83 -4.23 -9.83 -9.62
N ALA A 84 -3.97 -8.55 -9.86
CA ALA A 84 -2.71 -8.09 -10.43
C ALA A 84 -1.53 -8.63 -9.60
N PRO A 85 -0.53 -9.27 -10.25
CA PRO A 85 0.68 -9.68 -9.55
C PRO A 85 1.37 -8.48 -8.87
N PRO A 86 2.05 -8.70 -7.72
CA PRO A 86 2.87 -7.66 -7.12
C PRO A 86 3.99 -7.23 -8.07
N TRP A 87 4.52 -6.01 -7.88
CA TRP A 87 5.63 -5.53 -8.69
C TRP A 87 6.83 -6.51 -8.62
N PRO A 88 7.51 -6.80 -9.76
CA PRO A 88 8.63 -7.72 -9.77
C PRO A 88 9.75 -7.29 -8.83
N ARG A 89 10.33 -8.25 -8.11
CA ARG A 89 11.57 -8.06 -7.36
C ARG A 89 12.74 -8.55 -8.20
N ARG A 90 13.84 -7.81 -8.17
CA ARG A 90 15.11 -8.28 -8.74
C ARG A 90 15.53 -9.55 -8.01
N PRO A 91 15.96 -10.61 -8.72
CA PRO A 91 16.44 -11.82 -8.07
C PRO A 91 17.65 -11.55 -7.18
N ALA A 92 17.75 -12.30 -6.08
CA ALA A 92 18.90 -12.29 -5.18
C ALA A 92 20.17 -12.78 -5.90
N GLY A 93 21.33 -12.51 -5.31
CA GLY A 93 22.63 -12.93 -5.88
C GLY A 93 23.10 -12.11 -7.09
N THR A 94 22.42 -11.00 -7.40
CA THR A 94 22.81 -10.10 -8.51
C THR A 94 23.77 -8.99 -8.10
N GLY A 95 24.24 -8.97 -6.84
CA GLY A 95 25.11 -7.92 -6.31
C GLY A 95 24.44 -6.55 -6.13
N VAL A 96 23.13 -6.44 -6.39
CA VAL A 96 22.36 -5.19 -6.29
C VAL A 96 21.53 -5.17 -5.01
N LEU A 97 21.76 -4.17 -4.17
CA LEU A 97 20.91 -3.89 -3.02
C LEU A 97 19.61 -3.22 -3.50
N THR A 98 18.47 -3.84 -3.20
CA THR A 98 17.15 -3.27 -3.50
C THR A 98 16.46 -2.84 -2.22
N LEU A 99 16.05 -1.57 -2.13
CA LEU A 99 15.25 -1.05 -1.04
C LEU A 99 13.79 -0.94 -1.48
N GLU A 100 12.90 -1.69 -0.83
CA GLU A 100 11.46 -1.52 -1.00
C GLU A 100 10.92 -0.55 0.07
N VAL A 101 10.28 0.52 -0.40
CA VAL A 101 9.59 1.47 0.47
C VAL A 101 8.09 1.26 0.30
N VAL A 102 7.42 0.86 1.37
CA VAL A 102 5.96 0.80 1.43
C VAL A 102 5.46 2.10 2.03
N VAL A 103 4.75 2.89 1.23
CA VAL A 103 4.06 4.10 1.70
C VAL A 103 2.64 3.70 2.03
N SER A 104 2.20 4.00 3.24
CA SER A 104 0.82 3.79 3.68
C SER A 104 0.31 5.04 4.37
N ASP A 105 -0.87 5.48 3.95
CA ASP A 105 -1.59 6.59 4.55
C ASP A 105 -2.04 6.32 5.98
N GLU A 106 -2.14 5.04 6.38
CA GLU A 106 -2.46 4.62 7.74
C GLU A 106 -1.40 5.10 8.75
N PHE A 107 -0.16 5.28 8.27
CA PHE A 107 0.97 5.73 9.07
C PHE A 107 1.22 7.24 8.98
N ARG A 108 0.32 8.01 8.36
CA ARG A 108 0.46 9.47 8.24
C ARG A 108 0.67 10.16 9.59
N TYR A 109 0.04 9.65 10.65
CA TYR A 109 0.18 10.14 12.03
C TYR A 109 0.97 9.17 12.95
N GLY A 110 1.73 8.25 12.34
CA GLY A 110 2.45 7.17 13.02
C GLY A 110 1.53 6.05 13.51
N VAL A 111 2.04 5.19 14.39
CA VAL A 111 1.31 4.05 14.97
C VAL A 111 0.14 4.55 15.84
N GLN A 112 -1.03 3.91 15.74
CA GLN A 112 -2.26 4.38 16.43
C GLN A 112 -2.96 3.28 17.23
N ASP A 113 -2.72 2.02 16.88
CA ASP A 113 -3.32 0.85 17.51
C ASP A 113 -2.29 0.17 18.44
N PRO A 114 -2.53 0.12 19.76
CA PRO A 114 -1.64 -0.53 20.71
C PRO A 114 -1.43 -2.04 20.45
N GLU A 115 -2.40 -2.76 19.91
CA GLU A 115 -2.27 -4.19 19.61
C GLU A 115 -1.33 -4.40 18.42
N GLN A 116 -1.54 -3.62 17.35
CA GLN A 116 -0.64 -3.61 16.19
C GLN A 116 0.76 -3.13 16.58
N ALA A 117 0.87 -2.16 17.47
CA ALA A 117 2.14 -1.66 17.99
C ALA A 117 2.90 -2.74 18.79
N ALA A 118 2.17 -3.54 19.58
CA ALA A 118 2.76 -4.63 20.35
C ALA A 118 3.26 -5.77 19.43
N ALA A 119 2.57 -6.01 18.31
CA ALA A 119 2.98 -7.00 17.32
C ALA A 119 4.16 -6.51 16.46
N HIS A 120 4.06 -5.31 15.91
CA HIS A 120 4.90 -4.84 14.79
C HIS A 120 5.84 -3.68 15.14
N GLY A 121 5.79 -3.12 16.36
CA GLY A 121 6.57 -1.94 16.71
C GLY A 121 6.16 -0.72 15.89
N TYR A 122 7.13 0.02 15.35
CA TYR A 122 6.88 1.17 14.47
C TYR A 122 6.78 0.78 12.99
N ARG A 123 6.69 -0.51 12.69
CA ARG A 123 6.68 -1.03 11.33
C ARG A 123 5.26 -1.18 10.84
N SER A 124 5.08 -0.98 9.54
CA SER A 124 3.78 -1.21 8.91
C SER A 124 3.47 -2.71 8.83
N PRO A 125 2.31 -3.17 9.34
CA PRO A 125 1.82 -4.53 9.12
C PRO A 125 1.76 -4.86 7.63
N ALA A 126 1.31 -3.91 6.79
CA ALA A 126 1.29 -4.09 5.34
C ALA A 126 2.69 -4.29 4.75
N ALA A 127 3.72 -3.62 5.28
CA ALA A 127 5.10 -3.84 4.86
C ALA A 127 5.62 -5.22 5.30
N GLU A 128 5.19 -5.72 6.46
CA GLU A 128 5.54 -7.04 6.96
C GLU A 128 4.84 -8.15 6.16
N ASP A 129 3.56 -7.99 5.89
CA ASP A 129 2.82 -8.84 4.95
C ASP A 129 3.49 -8.86 3.58
N ALA A 130 3.86 -7.70 3.05
CA ALA A 130 4.51 -7.60 1.75
C ALA A 130 5.89 -8.30 1.71
N ARG A 131 6.57 -8.41 2.86
CA ARG A 131 7.82 -9.17 3.00
C ARG A 131 7.57 -10.68 2.99
N HIS A 132 6.57 -11.16 3.73
CA HIS A 132 6.31 -12.59 3.92
C HIS A 132 5.39 -13.22 2.88
N ARG A 133 4.62 -12.43 2.11
CA ARG A 133 3.77 -12.95 1.04
C ARG A 133 4.60 -13.73 0.02
N PRO A 134 4.25 -15.00 -0.29
CA PRO A 134 4.90 -15.77 -1.33
C PRO A 134 4.85 -14.99 -2.65
N ARG A 135 6.02 -14.66 -3.20
CA ARG A 135 6.13 -14.00 -4.50
C ARG A 135 6.71 -14.98 -5.51
N ARG A 136 6.28 -14.83 -6.76
CA ARG A 136 6.94 -15.48 -7.89
C ARG A 136 8.40 -15.04 -7.90
N GLN A 137 9.31 -16.01 -7.99
CA GLN A 137 10.71 -15.75 -8.27
C GLN A 137 10.86 -15.53 -9.77
N TRP A 138 11.38 -14.37 -10.14
CA TRP A 138 11.68 -14.02 -11.53
C TRP A 138 13.15 -14.30 -11.80
N THR A 139 13.46 -14.89 -12.95
CA THR A 139 14.83 -14.91 -13.46
C THR A 139 15.28 -13.48 -13.79
N LEU A 140 16.61 -13.24 -13.86
CA LEU A 140 17.11 -11.90 -14.21
C LEU A 140 16.61 -11.44 -15.58
N PRO A 141 16.63 -12.26 -16.66
CA PRO A 141 16.05 -11.87 -17.95
C PRO A 141 14.55 -11.54 -17.88
N GLU A 142 13.74 -12.31 -17.15
CA GLU A 142 12.32 -12.01 -16.98
C GLU A 142 12.10 -10.68 -16.23
N TYR A 143 12.86 -10.44 -15.16
CA TYR A 143 12.80 -9.20 -14.39
C TYR A 143 13.14 -7.99 -15.27
N LEU A 144 14.27 -8.04 -15.99
CA LEU A 144 14.71 -6.95 -16.86
C LEU A 144 13.70 -6.70 -18.00
N ALA A 145 13.17 -7.75 -18.61
CA ALA A 145 12.15 -7.63 -19.65
C ALA A 145 10.85 -7.00 -19.11
N LEU A 146 10.44 -7.33 -17.88
CA LEU A 146 9.26 -6.76 -17.24
C LEU A 146 9.45 -5.30 -16.83
N THR A 147 10.55 -4.95 -16.17
CA THR A 147 10.71 -3.64 -15.50
C THR A 147 11.59 -2.67 -16.27
N GLY A 148 12.54 -3.17 -17.07
CA GLY A 148 13.59 -2.36 -17.70
C GLY A 148 14.53 -1.69 -16.69
N ASP A 149 14.59 -2.19 -15.45
CA ASP A 149 15.43 -1.65 -14.39
C ASP A 149 16.85 -2.22 -14.48
N PHE A 150 17.64 -1.65 -15.40
CA PHE A 150 19.03 -2.02 -15.65
C PHE A 150 19.99 -1.38 -14.64
N VAL A 151 20.96 -2.15 -14.17
CA VAL A 151 22.10 -1.71 -13.34
C VAL A 151 23.39 -2.22 -13.97
N GLY A 152 24.39 -1.34 -14.11
CA GLY A 152 25.68 -1.70 -14.70
C GLY A 152 25.53 -2.30 -16.10
N ASP A 153 26.11 -3.49 -16.28
CA ASP A 153 26.18 -4.22 -17.56
C ASP A 153 24.97 -5.15 -17.81
N ASP A 154 23.85 -4.92 -17.11
CA ASP A 154 22.63 -5.69 -17.34
C ASP A 154 22.24 -5.69 -18.84
N PRO A 155 21.87 -6.86 -19.40
CA PRO A 155 21.55 -6.98 -20.83
C PRO A 155 20.30 -6.17 -21.18
N ARG A 156 20.40 -5.40 -22.27
CA ARG A 156 19.30 -4.58 -22.82
C ARG A 156 18.49 -5.31 -23.89
N THR A 157 18.85 -6.54 -24.18
CA THR A 157 18.20 -7.44 -25.14
C THR A 157 17.92 -8.77 -24.49
N VAL A 158 16.83 -9.43 -24.88
CA VAL A 158 16.47 -10.77 -24.42
C VAL A 158 15.94 -11.58 -25.59
N HIS A 159 16.42 -12.81 -25.75
CA HIS A 159 16.10 -13.69 -26.88
C HIS A 159 16.26 -13.01 -28.26
N GLY A 160 17.28 -12.16 -28.43
CA GLY A 160 17.53 -11.41 -29.66
C GLY A 160 16.65 -10.18 -29.88
N HIS A 161 15.73 -9.87 -28.96
CA HIS A 161 14.86 -8.71 -29.04
C HIS A 161 15.29 -7.61 -28.07
N PRO A 162 15.23 -6.32 -28.46
CA PRO A 162 15.46 -5.21 -27.54
C PRO A 162 14.36 -5.17 -26.47
N ILE A 163 14.75 -4.97 -25.21
CA ILE A 163 13.81 -4.77 -24.11
C ILE A 163 13.22 -3.34 -24.25
N PRO A 164 11.88 -3.19 -24.20
CA PRO A 164 11.25 -1.87 -24.29
C PRO A 164 11.75 -0.91 -23.20
N ALA A 165 11.68 0.40 -23.47
CA ALA A 165 11.99 1.41 -22.46
C ALA A 165 11.12 1.20 -21.21
N ARG A 166 11.77 1.02 -20.05
CA ARG A 166 11.15 0.65 -18.76
C ARG A 166 10.34 -0.67 -18.80
N GLY A 167 10.78 -1.59 -19.66
CA GLY A 167 10.24 -2.93 -19.80
C GLY A 167 8.80 -3.00 -20.30
N CYS A 168 8.26 -4.21 -20.32
CA CYS A 168 6.88 -4.48 -20.71
C CYS A 168 5.86 -3.81 -19.77
N LEU A 169 6.15 -3.68 -18.47
CA LEU A 169 5.28 -2.96 -17.53
C LEU A 169 5.27 -1.46 -17.86
N GLY A 170 6.41 -0.84 -18.15
CA GLY A 170 6.45 0.57 -18.56
C GLY A 170 5.80 0.83 -19.92
N GLN A 171 5.93 -0.09 -20.87
CA GLN A 171 5.20 -0.02 -22.15
C GLN A 171 3.68 -0.07 -21.92
N ALA A 172 3.22 -0.97 -21.05
CA ALA A 172 1.83 -1.07 -20.66
C ALA A 172 1.32 0.22 -20.00
N GLU A 173 2.08 0.80 -19.06
CA GLU A 173 1.75 2.08 -18.43
C GLU A 173 1.56 3.20 -19.47
N ARG A 174 2.51 3.35 -20.40
CA ARG A 174 2.37 4.33 -21.48
C ARG A 174 1.12 4.09 -22.31
N ARG A 175 0.79 2.84 -22.63
CA ARG A 175 -0.43 2.51 -23.39
C ARG A 175 -1.69 2.92 -22.63
N LEU A 176 -1.75 2.66 -21.32
CA LEU A 176 -2.89 3.04 -20.48
C LEU A 176 -3.02 4.56 -20.33
N HIS A 177 -1.90 5.29 -20.34
CA HIS A 177 -1.85 6.72 -20.05
C HIS A 177 -1.62 7.61 -21.29
N GLY A 178 -2.04 7.15 -22.47
CA GLY A 178 -2.04 7.95 -23.70
C GLY A 178 -0.65 8.30 -24.22
N GLY A 179 0.31 7.39 -24.07
CA GLY A 179 1.69 7.51 -24.54
C GLY A 179 2.68 8.03 -23.50
N VAL A 180 2.20 8.54 -22.35
CA VAL A 180 3.07 9.10 -21.30
C VAL A 180 3.15 8.17 -20.11
N ASP A 181 4.36 7.92 -19.60
CA ASP A 181 4.54 7.12 -18.39
C ASP A 181 4.18 8.00 -17.17
N PRO A 182 3.32 7.54 -16.25
CA PRO A 182 3.00 8.28 -15.02
C PRO A 182 4.24 8.67 -14.21
N ARG A 183 5.34 7.89 -14.29
CA ARG A 183 6.61 8.18 -13.60
C ARG A 183 7.34 9.42 -14.14
N ASP A 184 6.99 9.89 -15.33
CA ASP A 184 7.55 11.11 -15.93
C ASP A 184 6.79 12.38 -15.53
N ARG A 185 5.74 12.23 -14.72
CA ARG A 185 4.90 13.33 -14.26
C ARG A 185 4.98 13.45 -12.75
N THR A 186 5.02 14.69 -12.27
CA THR A 186 4.78 14.97 -10.85
C THR A 186 3.31 14.69 -10.54
N ASP A 187 3.06 13.87 -9.52
CA ASP A 187 1.72 13.67 -8.98
C ASP A 187 1.37 14.82 -8.02
N PRO A 188 0.44 15.72 -8.40
CA PRO A 188 0.09 16.86 -7.57
C PRO A 188 -0.58 16.44 -6.26
N VAL A 189 -1.28 15.29 -6.21
CA VAL A 189 -1.94 14.82 -4.99
C VAL A 189 -0.88 14.49 -3.95
N ARG A 190 0.10 13.66 -4.31
CA ARG A 190 1.24 13.35 -3.44
C ARG A 190 2.01 14.60 -3.02
N THR A 191 2.38 15.47 -3.98
CA THR A 191 3.14 16.69 -3.69
C THR A 191 2.40 17.62 -2.73
N LEU A 192 1.09 17.82 -2.92
CA LEU A 192 0.28 18.66 -2.04
C LEU A 192 0.00 17.98 -0.70
N SER A 193 -0.11 16.65 -0.64
CA SER A 193 -0.28 15.90 0.61
C SER A 193 0.95 16.01 1.51
N ASP A 194 2.15 15.90 0.92
CA ASP A 194 3.42 16.11 1.61
C ASP A 194 3.56 17.56 2.09
N ARG A 195 3.18 18.52 1.25
CA ARG A 195 3.16 19.95 1.62
C ARG A 195 2.20 20.21 2.77
N ALA A 196 0.98 19.65 2.70
CA ALA A 196 -0.04 19.81 3.73
C ALA A 196 0.47 19.33 5.09
N LEU A 197 1.10 18.15 5.12
CA LEU A 197 1.64 17.59 6.36
C LEU A 197 2.74 18.48 6.96
N ARG A 198 3.66 18.99 6.11
CA ARG A 198 4.72 19.90 6.56
C ARG A 198 4.17 21.21 7.12
N GLU A 199 3.19 21.80 6.47
CA GLU A 199 2.54 23.03 6.93
C GLU A 199 1.72 22.78 8.22
N ALA A 200 0.97 21.68 8.27
CA ALA A 200 0.16 21.29 9.42
C ALA A 200 0.99 21.10 10.70
N ARG A 201 2.18 20.50 10.59
CA ARG A 201 3.13 20.33 11.71
C ARG A 201 3.63 21.64 12.31
N GLN A 202 3.56 22.74 11.57
CA GLN A 202 3.94 24.06 12.08
C GLN A 202 2.83 24.76 12.86
N ASP A 203 1.60 24.27 12.75
CA ASP A 203 0.42 24.87 13.36
C ASP A 203 0.49 24.84 14.90
N PRO A 204 0.10 25.93 15.59
CA PRO A 204 0.07 25.97 17.04
C PRO A 204 -0.76 24.86 17.69
N ALA A 205 -1.88 24.45 17.07
CA ALA A 205 -2.72 23.38 17.58
C ALA A 205 -2.02 22.01 17.46
N TRP A 206 -1.27 21.78 16.38
CA TRP A 206 -0.45 20.59 16.22
C TRP A 206 0.64 20.54 17.30
N LYS A 207 1.38 21.64 17.48
CA LYS A 207 2.42 21.75 18.52
C LYS A 207 1.85 21.56 19.94
N SER A 208 0.59 21.94 20.16
CA SER A 208 -0.11 21.68 21.42
C SER A 208 -0.41 20.19 21.62
N ALA A 209 -0.84 19.50 20.56
CA ALA A 209 -1.04 18.05 20.59
C ALA A 209 0.27 17.31 20.86
N ASP A 210 1.38 17.72 20.22
CA ASP A 210 2.72 17.18 20.49
C ASP A 210 3.10 17.31 21.96
N ARG A 211 2.90 18.48 22.57
CA ARG A 211 3.21 18.71 24.00
C ARG A 211 2.40 17.80 24.92
N ALA A 212 1.10 17.65 24.67
CA ALA A 212 0.22 16.79 25.47
C ALA A 212 0.63 15.31 25.34
N TRP A 213 0.87 14.85 24.11
CA TRP A 213 1.36 13.50 23.85
C TRP A 213 2.74 13.25 24.50
N SER A 214 3.65 14.21 24.40
CA SER A 214 5.00 14.13 24.96
C SER A 214 4.97 14.06 26.48
N ALA A 215 4.08 14.80 27.15
CA ALA A 215 3.87 14.69 28.59
C ALA A 215 3.40 13.28 29.00
N CYS A 216 2.49 12.70 28.22
CA CYS A 216 2.06 11.33 28.41
C CYS A 216 3.21 10.32 28.23
N MET A 217 4.03 10.49 27.20
CA MET A 217 5.18 9.61 26.95
C MET A 217 6.23 9.71 28.06
N ARG A 218 6.47 10.91 28.60
CA ARG A 218 7.35 11.10 29.77
C ARG A 218 6.83 10.36 30.99
N ALA A 219 5.53 10.41 31.26
CA ALA A 219 4.93 9.63 32.34
C ALA A 219 5.04 8.11 32.12
N ALA A 220 5.17 7.67 30.86
CA ALA A 220 5.43 6.28 30.49
C ALA A 220 6.93 5.91 30.43
N GLY A 221 7.83 6.84 30.81
CA GLY A 221 9.28 6.61 30.84
C GLY A 221 10.04 6.96 29.56
N TYR A 222 9.41 7.66 28.60
CA TYR A 222 10.01 7.99 27.30
C TYR A 222 10.21 9.50 27.10
N GLY A 223 11.39 9.89 26.63
CA GLY A 223 11.82 11.29 26.47
C GLY A 223 11.59 11.89 25.07
N TYR A 224 10.50 11.56 24.38
CA TYR A 224 10.26 12.00 23.01
C TYR A 224 9.52 13.35 22.95
N ALA A 225 9.96 14.25 22.06
CA ALA A 225 9.29 15.53 21.84
C ALA A 225 8.08 15.40 20.90
N THR A 226 8.21 14.56 19.86
CA THR A 226 7.14 14.27 18.88
C THR A 226 7.02 12.78 18.61
N PRO A 227 5.87 12.29 18.08
CA PRO A 227 5.76 10.89 17.65
C PRO A 227 6.78 10.49 16.59
N GLN A 228 7.27 11.45 15.79
CA GLN A 228 8.35 11.19 14.83
C GLN A 228 9.66 10.83 15.54
N ASP A 229 10.01 11.52 16.64
CA ASP A 229 11.20 11.18 17.43
C ASP A 229 11.12 9.74 18.00
N ALA A 230 9.92 9.32 18.40
CA ALA A 230 9.69 7.97 18.91
C ALA A 230 9.84 6.90 17.82
N GLN A 231 9.36 7.20 16.61
CA GLN A 231 9.53 6.35 15.42
C GLN A 231 11.00 6.29 14.97
N GLU A 232 11.73 7.41 15.01
CA GLU A 232 13.17 7.44 14.73
C GLU A 232 13.98 6.66 15.77
N GLY A 233 13.51 6.63 17.02
CA GLY A 233 14.04 5.72 18.05
C GLY A 233 15.52 5.94 18.35
N ARG A 234 16.00 7.19 18.41
CA ARG A 234 17.42 7.48 18.62
C ARG A 234 17.99 6.85 19.91
N ASP A 235 17.15 6.68 20.92
CA ASP A 235 17.46 6.03 22.20
C ASP A 235 17.55 4.50 22.15
N ARG A 236 17.05 3.87 21.08
CA ARG A 236 17.05 2.42 20.85
C ARG A 236 17.91 1.97 19.67
N ARG A 237 18.49 2.91 18.92
CA ARG A 237 19.24 2.67 17.67
C ARG A 237 20.41 1.68 17.81
N GLU A 238 21.17 1.76 18.91
CA GLU A 238 22.32 0.86 19.12
C GLU A 238 21.88 -0.59 19.34
N ALA A 239 20.88 -0.80 20.21
CA ALA A 239 20.32 -2.12 20.47
C ALA A 239 19.72 -2.74 19.20
N GLU A 240 19.03 -1.93 18.39
CA GLU A 240 18.51 -2.34 17.08
C GLU A 240 19.58 -2.73 16.09
N LEU A 241 20.66 -1.95 16.01
CA LEU A 241 21.79 -2.28 15.16
C LEU A 241 22.42 -3.60 15.58
N LYS A 242 22.64 -3.81 16.89
CA LYS A 242 23.17 -5.07 17.44
C LYS A 242 22.30 -6.27 17.10
N GLN A 243 20.97 -6.14 17.20
CA GLN A 243 20.05 -7.21 16.80
C GLN A 243 20.14 -7.51 15.29
N ARG A 244 20.19 -6.47 14.45
CA ARG A 244 20.30 -6.66 12.99
C ARG A 244 21.60 -7.35 12.59
N LEU A 245 22.69 -7.07 13.30
CA LEU A 245 24.00 -7.66 13.03
C LEU A 245 24.16 -9.08 13.60
N SER A 246 23.27 -9.54 14.49
CA SER A 246 23.39 -10.88 15.09
C SER A 246 22.99 -12.02 14.14
N GLY A 247 22.30 -11.71 13.03
CA GLY A 247 21.95 -12.69 11.99
C GLY A 247 20.95 -13.78 12.41
N GLY A 248 20.29 -13.63 13.56
CA GLY A 248 19.25 -14.55 14.02
C GLY A 248 17.93 -14.43 13.24
N PRO A 249 16.96 -15.35 13.47
CA PRO A 249 15.65 -15.32 12.81
C PRO A 249 14.90 -14.00 12.96
N ASP A 250 15.13 -13.29 14.07
CA ASP A 250 14.52 -11.99 14.39
C ASP A 250 15.42 -10.78 14.05
N ALA A 251 16.55 -10.99 13.37
CA ALA A 251 17.50 -9.91 13.05
C ALA A 251 16.83 -8.75 12.31
N ASP A 252 15.90 -9.08 11.42
CA ASP A 252 15.10 -8.12 10.66
C ASP A 252 13.74 -7.83 11.30
N GLY A 253 13.48 -8.18 12.55
CA GLY A 253 12.23 -7.94 13.28
C GLY A 253 12.28 -6.71 14.20
N PRO A 254 11.12 -6.16 14.63
CA PRO A 254 11.07 -5.09 15.63
C PRO A 254 11.56 -5.61 16.99
N THR A 255 12.40 -4.82 17.66
CA THR A 255 12.95 -5.21 18.97
C THR A 255 11.89 -5.17 20.06
N GLY A 256 12.11 -5.87 21.17
CA GLY A 256 11.21 -5.76 22.33
C GLY A 256 11.12 -4.32 22.88
N GLN A 257 12.21 -3.54 22.78
CA GLN A 257 12.22 -2.12 23.17
C GLN A 257 11.38 -1.27 22.21
N GLU A 258 11.50 -1.51 20.90
CA GLU A 258 10.69 -0.87 19.86
C GLU A 258 9.19 -1.13 20.10
N LYS A 259 8.80 -2.39 20.30
CA LYS A 259 7.41 -2.78 20.55
C LYS A 259 6.82 -2.09 21.78
N ARG A 260 7.58 -2.02 22.88
CA ARG A 260 7.14 -1.31 24.10
C ARG A 260 6.97 0.19 23.86
N ALA A 261 7.94 0.81 23.18
CA ALA A 261 7.88 2.24 22.85
C ALA A 261 6.69 2.56 21.93
N ALA A 262 6.48 1.76 20.88
CA ALA A 262 5.33 1.93 19.98
C ALA A 262 3.99 1.71 20.68
N THR A 263 3.92 0.73 21.59
CA THR A 263 2.71 0.48 22.39
C THR A 263 2.39 1.68 23.30
N ALA A 264 3.41 2.26 23.95
CA ALA A 264 3.27 3.47 24.75
C ALA A 264 2.83 4.67 23.88
N ASP A 265 3.42 4.84 22.69
CA ASP A 265 3.04 5.87 21.73
C ASP A 265 1.55 5.78 21.35
N ALA A 266 1.11 4.61 20.88
CA ALA A 266 -0.28 4.38 20.51
C ALA A 266 -1.26 4.68 21.66
N ARG A 267 -0.95 4.19 22.87
CA ARG A 267 -1.75 4.48 24.07
C ARG A 267 -1.77 5.97 24.42
N CYS A 268 -0.63 6.66 24.31
CA CYS A 268 -0.56 8.09 24.55
C CYS A 268 -1.34 8.90 23.51
N LYS A 269 -1.31 8.50 22.24
CA LYS A 269 -2.13 9.12 21.19
C LYS A 269 -3.62 8.96 21.48
N GLN A 270 -4.06 7.79 21.92
CA GLN A 270 -5.44 7.54 22.31
C GLN A 270 -5.85 8.39 23.52
N ARG A 271 -5.07 8.36 24.62
CA ARG A 271 -5.37 9.11 25.85
C ARG A 271 -5.46 10.61 25.65
N THR A 272 -4.61 11.17 24.80
CA THR A 272 -4.54 12.62 24.56
C THR A 272 -5.44 13.09 23.43
N GLY A 273 -6.04 12.16 22.68
CA GLY A 273 -6.77 12.50 21.45
C GLY A 273 -5.86 13.10 20.36
N TYR A 274 -4.57 12.77 20.37
CA TYR A 274 -3.55 13.33 19.48
C TYR A 274 -3.97 13.26 18.01
N VAL A 275 -4.35 12.06 17.54
CA VAL A 275 -4.69 11.81 16.13
C VAL A 275 -5.83 12.72 15.67
N ARG A 276 -6.90 12.83 16.46
CA ARG A 276 -8.05 13.70 16.13
C ARG A 276 -7.62 15.16 15.99
N ALA A 277 -6.78 15.65 16.91
CA ALA A 277 -6.30 17.03 16.89
C ALA A 277 -5.44 17.33 15.66
N VAL A 278 -4.44 16.49 15.39
CA VAL A 278 -3.52 16.70 14.26
C VAL A 278 -4.19 16.47 12.91
N HIS A 279 -5.12 15.51 12.85
CA HIS A 279 -5.92 15.25 11.65
C HIS A 279 -6.79 16.45 11.28
N ALA A 280 -7.46 17.09 12.24
CA ALA A 280 -8.27 18.27 11.98
C ALA A 280 -7.43 19.44 11.42
N VAL A 281 -6.19 19.60 11.89
CA VAL A 281 -5.24 20.57 11.34
C VAL A 281 -4.86 20.20 9.91
N ASP A 282 -4.49 18.95 9.65
CA ASP A 282 -4.11 18.48 8.31
C ASP A 282 -5.25 18.67 7.30
N VAL A 283 -6.47 18.27 7.64
CA VAL A 283 -7.66 18.46 6.80
C VAL A 283 -7.88 19.94 6.47
N ARG A 284 -7.75 20.84 7.45
CA ARG A 284 -7.88 22.30 7.22
C ARG A 284 -6.84 22.79 6.22
N VAL A 285 -5.58 22.37 6.37
CA VAL A 285 -4.49 22.75 5.48
C VAL A 285 -4.71 22.18 4.07
N GLN A 286 -5.10 20.90 3.98
CA GLN A 286 -5.43 20.27 2.71
C GLN A 286 -6.58 20.97 1.99
N ALA A 287 -7.66 21.32 2.70
CA ALA A 287 -8.80 22.03 2.11
C ALA A 287 -8.38 23.38 1.48
N ARG A 288 -7.51 24.13 2.18
CA ARG A 288 -6.92 25.36 1.66
C ARG A 288 -6.07 25.12 0.41
N LEU A 289 -5.22 24.08 0.43
CA LEU A 289 -4.38 23.74 -0.72
C LEU A 289 -5.20 23.28 -1.92
N VAL A 290 -6.26 22.50 -1.70
CA VAL A 290 -7.22 22.09 -2.74
C VAL A 290 -7.86 23.31 -3.38
N ALA A 291 -8.34 24.28 -2.59
CA ALA A 291 -8.92 25.51 -3.13
C ALA A 291 -7.93 26.27 -4.04
N GLY A 292 -6.65 26.32 -3.67
CA GLY A 292 -5.60 26.98 -4.45
C GLY A 292 -5.10 26.22 -5.69
N HIS A 293 -5.28 24.90 -5.74
CA HIS A 293 -4.72 24.04 -6.80
C HIS A 293 -5.80 23.24 -7.56
N ARG A 294 -7.07 23.64 -7.45
CA ARG A 294 -8.21 22.89 -7.99
C ARG A 294 -8.04 22.52 -9.46
N GLY A 295 -7.60 23.46 -10.31
CA GLY A 295 -7.42 23.19 -11.73
C GLY A 295 -6.36 22.10 -12.03
N GLU A 296 -5.29 22.05 -11.24
CA GLU A 296 -4.26 21.00 -11.36
C GLU A 296 -4.77 19.63 -10.89
N LEU A 297 -5.45 19.62 -9.75
CA LEU A 297 -6.04 18.41 -9.17
C LEU A 297 -7.15 17.81 -10.07
N GLU A 298 -8.02 18.64 -10.65
CA GLU A 298 -9.05 18.18 -11.60
C GLU A 298 -8.43 17.57 -12.87
N ARG A 299 -7.31 18.14 -13.37
CA ARG A 299 -6.58 17.55 -14.49
C ARG A 299 -5.98 16.19 -14.13
N GLN A 300 -5.44 16.04 -12.92
CA GLN A 300 -4.95 14.74 -12.44
C GLN A 300 -6.07 13.72 -12.39
N ARG A 301 -7.21 14.07 -11.78
CA ARG A 301 -8.38 13.20 -11.69
C ARG A 301 -8.95 12.84 -13.07
N ALA A 302 -8.95 13.76 -14.02
CA ALA A 302 -9.36 13.49 -15.41
C ALA A 302 -8.43 12.48 -16.11
N ARG A 303 -7.11 12.58 -15.89
CA ARG A 303 -6.12 11.64 -16.43
C ARG A 303 -6.31 10.23 -15.86
N VAL A 304 -6.54 10.11 -14.56
CA VAL A 304 -6.82 8.81 -13.92
C VAL A 304 -8.08 8.20 -14.54
N ARG A 305 -9.16 8.99 -14.69
CA ARG A 305 -10.41 8.52 -15.32
C ARG A 305 -10.22 8.03 -16.76
N GLU A 306 -9.41 8.73 -17.56
CA GLU A 306 -9.08 8.30 -18.92
C GLU A 306 -8.27 7.01 -18.95
N ALA A 307 -7.28 6.87 -18.05
CA ALA A 307 -6.49 5.66 -17.95
C ALA A 307 -7.34 4.45 -17.54
N VAL A 308 -8.29 4.64 -16.60
CA VAL A 308 -9.25 3.60 -16.20
C VAL A 308 -10.17 3.21 -17.35
N ARG A 309 -10.63 4.17 -18.18
CA ARG A 309 -11.41 3.85 -19.40
C ARG A 309 -10.59 3.00 -20.36
N THR A 310 -9.35 3.39 -20.63
CA THR A 310 -8.43 2.64 -21.50
C THR A 310 -8.17 1.23 -20.94
N ALA A 311 -7.96 1.12 -19.63
CA ALA A 311 -7.76 -0.16 -18.94
C ALA A 311 -8.98 -1.09 -19.10
N ARG A 312 -10.20 -0.57 -18.95
CA ARG A 312 -11.42 -1.38 -19.16
C ARG A 312 -11.54 -1.89 -20.59
N ALA A 313 -11.28 -1.02 -21.58
CA ALA A 313 -11.31 -1.43 -22.99
C ALA A 313 -10.30 -2.55 -23.29
N VAL A 314 -9.08 -2.48 -22.72
CA VAL A 314 -8.06 -3.54 -22.81
C VAL A 314 -8.54 -4.86 -22.20
N LEU A 315 -9.27 -4.81 -21.09
CA LEU A 315 -9.77 -6.00 -20.40
C LEU A 315 -10.98 -6.62 -21.10
N GLU A 316 -11.77 -5.82 -21.83
CA GLU A 316 -12.93 -6.26 -22.62
C GLU A 316 -12.52 -6.86 -23.97
N SER A 317 -11.39 -6.43 -24.56
CA SER A 317 -10.91 -6.89 -25.87
C SER A 317 -10.18 -8.24 -25.83
N ARG A 318 -10.45 -9.08 -24.82
CA ARG A 318 -9.71 -10.32 -24.52
C ARG A 318 -10.42 -11.59 -24.95
#